data_AF-A0A960UCX3-F1
#
_entry.id   AF-A0A960UCX3-F1
#
_cell.length_a   1.000
_cell.length_b   1.000
_cell.length_c   1.000
_cell.angle_alpha   90.00
_cell.angle_beta   90.00
_cell.angle_gamma   90.00
#
_symmetry.space_group_name_H-M   'P 1'
#
loop_
_entity.id
_entity.type
_entity.pdbx_description
1 polymer ?
#
loop_
_entity_poly.entity_id
_entity_poly.type
_entity_poly.pdbx_seq_one_letter_code
_entity_poly.pdbx_strand_id
1 'polypeptide(L)'
;VGVIPHIADLAMKMRFLGSFNYTFATLLKLIRHRPMEFRAIIDGIEERLRSDFISICNSKYTGGAMIMAKDVEVDDGKLYMVSPLMESKLRILKLFPSIFSGKHLEHPRVRHHFIQKMKIQYREPLLLLVDGELEKGENPEISISPGHWNLFMTKKPS
;
A
#
# COMPACT_ATOMS: atom_id res chain seq x y z
N VAL A 1 5.59 1.42 -1.43
CA VAL A 1 7.01 1.77 -1.13
C VAL A 1 7.27 1.80 0.37
N GLY A 2 8.52 1.99 0.78
CA GLY A 2 8.91 2.15 2.18
C GLY A 2 9.51 0.87 2.74
N VAL A 3 9.19 0.51 3.99
CA VAL A 3 9.78 -0.67 4.62
C VAL A 3 9.21 -2.01 4.11
N ILE A 4 7.96 -2.01 3.65
CA ILE A 4 7.26 -3.24 3.21
C ILE A 4 8.06 -4.02 2.15
N PRO A 5 8.58 -3.41 1.07
CA PRO A 5 9.38 -4.11 0.06
C PRO A 5 10.68 -4.74 0.58
N HIS A 6 11.39 -4.08 1.51
CA HIS A 6 12.62 -4.64 2.10
C HIS A 6 12.35 -5.89 2.92
N ILE A 7 11.17 -5.95 3.52
CA ILE A 7 10.73 -7.06 4.34
C ILE A 7 10.17 -8.20 3.48
N ALA A 8 9.44 -7.83 2.44
CA ALA A 8 8.84 -8.70 1.45
C ALA A 8 9.88 -9.66 0.86
N ASP A 9 11.06 -9.16 0.47
CA ASP A 9 12.15 -9.95 -0.10
C ASP A 9 12.51 -11.18 0.77
N LEU A 10 12.60 -10.96 2.08
CA LEU A 10 12.92 -12.00 3.03
C LEU A 10 11.76 -12.96 3.28
N ALA A 11 10.52 -12.51 3.13
CA ALA A 11 9.31 -13.29 3.40
C ALA A 11 8.78 -14.03 2.15
N MET A 12 9.12 -13.63 0.93
CA MET A 12 8.67 -14.26 -0.32
C MET A 12 9.10 -15.73 -0.42
N LYS A 13 10.17 -16.12 0.28
CA LYS A 13 10.57 -17.53 0.46
C LYS A 13 9.51 -18.41 1.14
N MET A 14 8.51 -17.80 1.78
CA MET A 14 7.40 -18.46 2.48
C MET A 14 6.07 -18.39 1.72
N ARG A 15 6.05 -17.94 0.44
CA ARG A 15 4.82 -17.84 -0.38
C ARG A 15 4.03 -19.16 -0.46
N PHE A 16 4.73 -20.29 -0.37
CA PHE A 16 4.11 -21.63 -0.38
C PHE A 16 3.19 -21.90 0.83
N LEU A 17 3.32 -21.13 1.91
CA LEU A 17 2.47 -21.23 3.11
C LEU A 17 1.16 -20.42 2.98
N GLY A 18 0.91 -19.77 1.84
CA GLY A 18 -0.29 -18.96 1.59
C GLY A 18 -0.07 -17.44 1.77
N SER A 19 -0.86 -16.65 1.04
CA SER A 19 -0.73 -15.18 0.96
C SER A 19 -0.85 -14.48 2.32
N PHE A 20 -1.74 -14.98 3.19
CA PHE A 20 -1.97 -14.44 4.53
C PHE A 20 -0.73 -14.54 5.45
N ASN A 21 -0.06 -15.71 5.43
CA ASN A 21 1.11 -15.97 6.27
C ASN A 21 2.29 -15.06 5.90
N TYR A 22 2.46 -14.80 4.60
CA TYR A 22 3.45 -13.85 4.11
C TYR A 22 3.14 -12.41 4.53
N THR A 23 1.89 -11.94 4.38
CA THR A 23 1.55 -10.57 4.77
C THR A 23 1.66 -10.35 6.27
N PHE A 24 1.26 -11.33 7.09
CA PHE A 24 1.43 -11.26 8.53
C PHE A 24 2.91 -11.23 8.94
N ALA A 25 3.76 -12.05 8.32
CA ALA A 25 5.21 -12.01 8.53
C ALA A 25 5.81 -10.66 8.08
N THR A 26 5.30 -10.09 6.99
CA THR A 26 5.72 -8.78 6.50
C THR A 26 5.36 -7.67 7.48
N LEU A 27 4.14 -7.70 8.01
CA LEU A 27 3.69 -6.78 9.04
C LEU A 27 4.48 -6.93 10.36
N LEU A 28 4.77 -8.15 10.79
CA LEU A 28 5.56 -8.41 12.00
C LEU A 28 6.97 -7.87 11.88
N LYS A 29 7.57 -7.90 10.70
CA LYS A 29 8.90 -7.32 10.47
C LYS A 29 8.85 -5.80 10.34
N LEU A 30 7.73 -5.23 9.89
CA LEU A 30 7.42 -3.79 9.84
C LEU A 30 7.55 -3.12 11.22
N ILE A 31 7.36 -3.91 12.28
CA ILE A 31 7.55 -3.53 13.69
C ILE A 31 9.00 -3.11 13.96
N ARG A 32 10.00 -3.60 13.23
CA ARG A 32 11.41 -3.33 13.55
C ARG A 32 11.99 -2.06 12.91
N HIS A 33 11.25 -1.39 12.04
CA HIS A 33 11.78 -0.26 11.26
C HIS A 33 11.24 1.10 11.70
N ARG A 34 11.93 2.20 11.39
CA ARG A 34 11.43 3.55 11.69
C ARG A 34 10.62 4.10 10.51
N PRO A 35 9.64 5.00 10.75
CA PRO A 35 8.99 5.74 9.68
C PRO A 35 10.04 6.42 8.78
N MET A 36 9.80 6.35 7.47
CA MET A 36 10.65 6.96 6.46
C MET A 36 10.09 8.32 6.07
N GLU A 37 10.98 9.21 5.62
CA GLU A 37 10.60 10.46 4.98
C GLU A 37 10.63 10.28 3.47
N PHE A 38 9.54 10.66 2.82
CA PHE A 38 9.36 10.64 1.38
C PHE A 38 9.16 12.08 0.91
N ARG A 39 9.87 12.47 -0.14
CA ARG A 39 9.47 13.62 -0.95
C ARG A 39 8.57 13.08 -2.05
N ALA A 40 7.37 13.61 -2.18
CA ALA A 40 6.41 13.17 -3.17
C ALA A 40 5.84 14.37 -3.92
N ILE A 41 5.53 14.17 -5.19
CA ILE A 41 4.66 15.06 -5.96
C ILE A 41 3.34 14.31 -6.10
N ILE A 42 2.29 14.80 -5.47
CA ILE A 42 0.94 14.22 -5.53
C ILE A 42 0.06 15.20 -6.29
N ASP A 43 -0.48 14.78 -7.43
CA ASP A 43 -1.34 15.61 -8.28
C ASP A 43 -0.77 17.01 -8.57
N GLY A 44 0.56 17.08 -8.76
CA GLY A 44 1.30 18.30 -9.05
C GLY A 44 1.77 19.10 -7.81
N ILE A 45 1.39 18.68 -6.60
CA ILE A 45 1.75 19.35 -5.34
C ILE A 45 2.94 18.62 -4.70
N GLU A 46 4.00 19.37 -4.41
CA GLU A 46 5.15 18.86 -3.64
C GLU A 46 4.80 18.73 -2.15
N GLU A 47 4.97 17.53 -1.62
CA GLU A 47 4.75 17.21 -0.21
C GLU A 47 5.93 16.46 0.40
N ARG A 48 6.16 16.69 1.69
CA ARG A 48 7.01 15.84 2.54
C ARG A 48 6.12 14.95 3.38
N LEU A 49 6.20 13.65 3.15
CA LEU A 49 5.44 12.64 3.86
C LEU A 49 6.35 11.90 4.83
N ARG A 50 5.91 11.74 6.07
CA ARG A 50 6.54 10.82 7.02
C ARG A 50 5.60 9.66 7.25
N SER A 51 6.02 8.43 6.96
CA SER A 51 5.14 7.26 7.03
C SER A 51 5.92 5.97 7.29
N ASP A 52 5.29 4.96 7.90
CA ASP A 52 5.86 3.61 7.99
C ASP A 52 5.94 2.97 6.60
N PHE A 53 4.91 3.18 5.77
CA PHE A 53 4.88 2.80 4.36
C PHE A 53 3.86 3.64 3.60
N ILE A 54 3.93 3.61 2.27
CA ILE A 54 2.90 4.19 1.40
C ILE A 54 2.41 3.10 0.46
N SER A 55 1.10 2.87 0.46
CA SER A 55 0.40 1.99 -0.46
C SER A 55 -0.41 2.83 -1.44
N ILE A 56 -0.26 2.53 -2.73
CA ILE A 56 -1.09 3.10 -3.79
C ILE A 56 -1.95 1.96 -4.31
N CYS A 57 -3.26 2.11 -4.20
CA CYS A 57 -4.22 1.05 -4.45
C CYS A 57 -5.11 1.43 -5.63
N ASN A 58 -5.28 0.51 -6.57
CA ASN A 58 -6.27 0.56 -7.65
C ASN A 58 -7.42 -0.44 -7.42
N SER A 59 -7.41 -1.16 -6.29
CA SER A 59 -8.42 -2.13 -5.93
C SER A 59 -8.68 -2.11 -4.43
N LYS A 60 -9.84 -2.62 -4.03
CA LYS A 60 -10.27 -2.64 -2.62
C LYS A 60 -9.42 -3.57 -1.75
N TYR A 61 -8.97 -4.69 -2.30
CA TYR A 61 -8.38 -5.79 -1.55
C TYR A 61 -6.88 -5.93 -1.79
N THR A 62 -6.15 -6.36 -0.77
CA THR A 62 -4.75 -6.78 -0.87
C THR A 62 -4.52 -8.06 -0.06
N GLY A 63 -3.54 -8.87 -0.43
CA GLY A 63 -3.16 -10.11 0.27
C GLY A 63 -4.34 -11.07 0.57
N GLY A 64 -5.30 -11.16 -0.35
CA GLY A 64 -6.49 -12.01 -0.23
C GLY A 64 -7.69 -11.28 0.38
N ALA A 65 -7.78 -11.24 1.71
CA ALA A 65 -8.99 -10.80 2.42
C ALA A 65 -8.87 -9.41 3.08
N MET A 66 -7.72 -8.72 2.96
CA MET A 66 -7.53 -7.44 3.63
C MET A 66 -8.12 -6.30 2.78
N ILE A 67 -9.03 -5.53 3.36
CA ILE A 67 -9.62 -4.35 2.73
C ILE A 67 -8.65 -3.20 2.93
N MET A 68 -7.76 -2.93 1.97
CA MET A 68 -6.79 -1.84 2.09
C MET A 68 -7.45 -0.48 1.81
N ALA A 69 -8.32 -0.42 0.80
CA ALA A 69 -8.92 0.80 0.30
C ALA A 69 -10.45 0.62 0.18
N LYS A 70 -11.17 0.79 1.29
CA LYS A 70 -12.60 0.43 1.37
C LYS A 70 -13.50 1.24 0.43
N ASP A 71 -13.05 2.43 0.05
CA ASP A 71 -13.78 3.39 -0.78
C ASP A 71 -13.47 3.25 -2.28
N VAL A 72 -12.53 2.39 -2.68
CA VAL A 72 -12.15 2.19 -4.09
C VAL A 72 -13.11 1.28 -4.80
N GLU A 73 -13.56 1.71 -5.98
CA GLU A 73 -14.19 0.85 -6.99
C GLU A 73 -13.23 0.63 -8.16
N VAL A 74 -13.18 -0.58 -8.71
CA VAL A 74 -12.13 -1.01 -9.65
C VAL A 74 -12.19 -0.26 -11.00
N ASP A 75 -13.34 0.34 -11.31
CA ASP A 75 -13.65 1.03 -12.55
C ASP A 75 -13.76 2.56 -12.40
N ASP A 76 -13.49 3.11 -11.21
CA ASP A 76 -13.65 4.54 -10.96
C ASP A 76 -12.55 5.42 -11.58
N GLY A 77 -11.51 4.79 -12.16
CA GLY A 77 -10.39 5.45 -12.80
C GLY A 77 -9.54 6.26 -11.83
N LYS A 78 -9.53 5.92 -10.54
CA LYS A 78 -8.77 6.62 -9.50
C LYS A 78 -7.75 5.70 -8.82
N LEU A 79 -6.72 6.32 -8.25
CA LEU A 79 -5.83 5.66 -7.30
C LEU A 79 -6.19 6.11 -5.89
N TYR A 80 -5.95 5.25 -4.92
CA TYR A 80 -6.18 5.55 -3.51
C TYR A 80 -4.88 5.37 -2.73
N MET A 81 -4.44 6.45 -2.12
CA MET A 81 -3.24 6.46 -1.29
C MET A 81 -3.61 6.08 0.14
N VAL A 82 -2.83 5.19 0.76
CA VAL A 82 -2.90 4.89 2.20
C VAL A 82 -1.50 5.02 2.81
N SER A 83 -1.39 5.85 3.85
CA SER A 83 -0.13 6.23 4.48
C SER A 83 -0.27 6.29 6.01
N PRO A 84 -0.02 5.18 6.73
CA PRO A 84 -0.03 5.16 8.19
C PRO A 84 1.26 5.73 8.79
N LEU A 85 1.11 6.63 9.77
CA LEU A 85 2.21 7.12 10.58
C LEU A 85 2.01 6.74 12.06
N MET A 86 2.61 5.64 12.48
CA MET A 86 2.50 5.17 13.86
C MET A 86 3.80 5.41 14.62
N GLU A 87 3.72 6.22 15.68
CA GLU A 87 4.84 6.48 16.58
C GLU A 87 5.29 5.23 17.37
N SER A 88 4.42 4.22 17.48
CA SER A 88 4.72 2.99 18.23
C SER A 88 4.24 1.75 17.50
N LYS A 89 5.00 0.68 17.66
CA LYS A 89 4.83 -0.57 16.91
C LYS A 89 3.68 -1.44 17.42
N LEU A 90 3.44 -1.34 18.73
CA LEU A 90 2.23 -1.87 19.36
C LEU A 90 0.96 -1.27 18.75
N ARG A 91 0.96 0.00 18.32
CA ARG A 91 -0.21 0.60 17.65
C ARG A 91 -0.44 0.02 16.26
N ILE A 92 0.61 -0.23 15.47
CA ILE A 92 0.49 -0.93 14.18
C ILE A 92 -0.13 -2.31 14.38
N LEU A 93 0.38 -3.08 15.35
CA LEU A 93 -0.13 -4.41 15.67
C LEU A 93 -1.59 -4.39 16.13
N LYS A 94 -1.97 -3.43 16.98
CA LYS A 94 -3.36 -3.28 17.44
C LYS A 94 -4.30 -2.82 16.33
N LEU A 95 -3.81 -2.01 15.40
CA LEU A 95 -4.60 -1.52 14.27
C LEU A 95 -4.79 -2.60 13.21
N PHE A 96 -3.81 -3.47 12.99
CA PHE A 96 -3.81 -4.41 11.88
C PHE A 96 -5.07 -5.27 11.74
N PRO A 97 -5.66 -5.87 12.79
CA PRO A 97 -6.90 -6.65 12.65
C PRO A 97 -8.06 -5.86 12.01
N SER A 98 -8.08 -4.53 12.17
CA SER A 98 -9.13 -3.71 11.58
C SER A 98 -9.08 -3.63 10.04
N ILE A 99 -7.95 -4.00 9.42
CA ILE A 99 -7.80 -4.03 7.95
C ILE A 99 -8.76 -5.02 7.28
N PHE A 100 -9.17 -6.10 7.96
CA PHE A 100 -10.14 -7.06 7.43
C PHE A 100 -11.55 -6.50 7.34
N SER A 101 -11.82 -5.41 8.08
CA SER A 101 -13.08 -4.66 8.04
C SER A 101 -12.97 -3.30 7.35
N GLY A 102 -11.77 -2.89 6.94
CA GLY A 102 -11.49 -1.55 6.43
C GLY A 102 -11.50 -0.43 7.48
N LYS A 103 -11.78 -0.74 8.77
CA LYS A 103 -11.83 0.26 9.86
C LYS A 103 -10.47 0.86 10.20
N HIS A 104 -9.36 0.32 9.68
CA HIS A 104 -8.03 0.92 9.86
C HIS A 104 -7.98 2.34 9.29
N LEU A 105 -8.77 2.64 8.26
CA LEU A 105 -8.86 3.97 7.64
C LEU A 105 -9.49 5.01 8.59
N GLU A 106 -10.31 4.61 9.55
CA GLU A 106 -10.93 5.53 10.51
C GLU A 106 -9.94 6.02 11.59
N HIS A 107 -8.76 5.42 11.67
CA HIS A 107 -7.77 5.81 12.66
C HIS A 107 -7.10 7.15 12.25
N PRO A 108 -7.05 8.16 13.14
CA PRO A 108 -6.63 9.53 12.78
C PRO A 108 -5.18 9.67 12.33
N ARG A 109 -4.36 8.63 12.53
CA ARG A 109 -2.97 8.54 12.05
C ARG A 109 -2.79 7.76 10.75
N VAL A 110 -3.87 7.41 10.07
CA VAL A 110 -3.86 6.83 8.74
C VAL A 110 -4.33 7.90 7.78
N ARG A 111 -3.40 8.50 7.04
CA ARG A 111 -3.77 9.42 5.96
C ARG A 111 -4.20 8.59 4.77
N HIS A 112 -5.37 8.89 4.22
CA HIS A 112 -5.87 8.24 3.02
C HIS A 112 -6.71 9.21 2.18
N HIS A 113 -6.60 9.12 0.86
CA HIS A 113 -7.38 9.93 -0.08
C HIS A 113 -7.18 9.41 -1.50
N PHE A 114 -8.10 9.80 -2.39
CA PHE A 114 -7.93 9.59 -3.83
C PHE A 114 -6.86 10.53 -4.38
N ILE A 115 -6.09 10.00 -5.33
CA ILE A 115 -5.07 10.71 -6.10
C ILE A 115 -5.17 10.26 -7.57
N GLN A 116 -4.66 11.06 -8.50
CA GLN A 116 -4.54 10.66 -9.91
C GLN A 116 -3.12 10.20 -10.24
N LYS A 117 -2.13 10.84 -9.63
CA LYS A 117 -0.72 10.64 -9.93
C LYS A 117 0.13 10.88 -8.69
N MET A 118 1.12 10.01 -8.49
CA MET A 118 2.15 10.21 -7.47
C MET A 118 3.53 9.92 -8.05
N LYS A 119 4.45 10.87 -7.86
CA LYS A 119 5.87 10.66 -8.09
C LYS A 119 6.62 10.71 -6.77
N ILE A 120 7.42 9.69 -6.47
CA ILE A 120 8.28 9.70 -5.28
C ILE A 120 9.67 10.14 -5.70
N GLN A 121 10.23 11.11 -5.00
CA GLN A 121 11.59 11.59 -5.18
C GLN A 121 12.50 10.97 -4.12
N TYR A 122 13.55 10.28 -4.56
CA TYR A 122 14.54 9.67 -3.68
C TYR A 122 15.93 9.72 -4.31
N ARG A 123 16.97 9.84 -3.48
CA ARG A 123 18.37 9.94 -3.95
C ARG A 123 18.95 8.60 -4.41
N GLU A 124 18.43 7.50 -3.88
CA GLU A 124 18.86 6.14 -4.19
C GLU A 124 17.68 5.36 -4.79
N PRO A 125 17.93 4.27 -5.55
CA PRO A 125 16.87 3.41 -6.05
C PRO A 125 15.99 2.89 -4.90
N LEU A 126 14.67 3.10 -5.00
CA LEU A 126 13.70 2.59 -4.04
C LEU A 126 13.31 1.17 -4.41
N LEU A 127 13.21 0.31 -3.40
CA LEU A 127 12.57 -0.98 -3.55
C LEU A 127 11.04 -0.80 -3.46
N LEU A 128 10.34 -1.37 -4.43
CA LEU A 128 8.89 -1.32 -4.61
C LEU A 128 8.34 -2.73 -4.48
N LEU A 129 7.13 -2.85 -3.97
CA LEU A 129 6.35 -4.08 -4.00
C LEU A 129 5.13 -3.77 -4.86
N VAL A 130 5.11 -4.29 -6.07
CA VAL A 130 4.08 -4.06 -7.09
C VAL A 130 3.39 -5.39 -7.34
N ASP A 131 2.10 -5.49 -7.04
CA ASP A 131 1.29 -6.71 -7.23
C ASP A 131 1.90 -8.01 -6.67
N GLY A 132 2.72 -7.89 -5.63
CA GLY A 132 3.40 -9.03 -4.98
C GLY A 132 4.78 -9.38 -5.53
N GLU A 133 5.29 -8.59 -6.46
CA GLU A 133 6.64 -8.67 -7.02
C GLU A 133 7.50 -7.49 -6.59
N LEU A 134 8.81 -7.72 -6.49
CA LEU A 134 9.76 -6.69 -6.08
C LEU A 134 10.39 -6.03 -7.29
N GLU A 135 10.31 -4.71 -7.32
CA GLU A 135 10.93 -3.90 -8.36
C GLU A 135 11.83 -2.84 -7.75
N LYS A 136 12.86 -2.42 -8.49
CA LYS A 136 13.67 -1.26 -8.12
C LYS A 136 13.30 -0.11 -9.05
N GLY A 137 12.96 1.03 -8.47
CA GLY A 137 12.62 2.24 -9.20
C GLY A 137 13.48 3.42 -8.81
N GLU A 138 13.99 4.13 -9.80
CA GLU A 138 14.59 5.46 -9.60
C GLU A 138 13.50 6.52 -9.79
N ASN A 139 13.17 7.23 -8.72
CA ASN A 139 12.11 8.24 -8.70
C ASN A 139 10.77 7.77 -9.32
N PRO A 140 10.19 6.67 -8.83
CA PRO A 140 9.06 6.02 -9.47
C PRO A 140 7.85 6.94 -9.53
N GLU A 141 7.14 6.84 -10.65
CA GLU A 141 5.91 7.56 -10.93
C GLU A 141 4.79 6.56 -11.17
N ILE A 142 3.70 6.73 -10.44
CA ILE A 142 2.50 5.89 -10.52
C ILE A 142 1.35 6.79 -10.98
N SER A 143 0.63 6.33 -11.99
CA SER A 143 -0.59 6.95 -12.50
C SER A 143 -1.55 5.87 -12.97
N ILE A 144 -2.83 6.21 -13.06
CA ILE A 144 -3.86 5.33 -13.61
C ILE A 144 -4.13 5.66 -15.07
N SER A 145 -4.34 4.61 -15.86
CA SER A 145 -4.83 4.69 -17.23
C SER A 145 -6.27 4.15 -17.26
N PRO A 146 -7.29 5.02 -17.16
CA PRO A 146 -8.68 4.57 -17.12
C PRO A 146 -9.07 3.79 -18.38
N GLY A 147 -9.82 2.70 -18.22
CA GLY A 147 -10.36 1.91 -19.34
C GLY A 147 -9.31 1.14 -20.15
N HIS A 148 -8.11 0.92 -19.61
CA HIS A 148 -7.02 0.24 -20.34
C HIS A 148 -7.27 -1.27 -20.56
N TRP A 149 -8.11 -1.90 -19.73
CA TRP A 149 -8.41 -3.34 -19.79
C TRP A 149 -9.92 -3.59 -19.77
N ASN A 150 -10.38 -4.52 -20.62
CA ASN A 150 -11.73 -5.06 -20.58
C ASN A 150 -11.70 -6.43 -19.88
N LEU A 151 -12.29 -6.53 -18.69
CA LEU A 151 -12.36 -7.75 -17.89
C LEU A 151 -13.78 -8.31 -17.90
N PHE A 152 -13.93 -9.61 -18.18
CA PHE A 152 -15.20 -10.31 -18.02
C PHE A 152 -15.37 -10.71 -16.55
N MET A 153 -16.30 -10.09 -15.84
CA MET A 153 -16.65 -10.44 -14.47
C MET A 153 -17.97 -11.20 -14.42
N THR A 154 -18.07 -12.19 -13.53
CA THR A 154 -19.36 -12.79 -13.19
C THR A 154 -20.24 -11.74 -12.50
N LYS A 155 -21.55 -11.74 -12.81
CA LYS A 155 -22.51 -10.78 -12.24
C LYS A 155 -22.38 -10.78 -10.71
N LYS A 156 -22.20 -9.60 -10.12
CA LYS A 156 -22.20 -9.40 -8.66
C LYS A 156 -23.50 -10.03 -8.12
N PRO A 157 -23.45 -10.94 -7.13
CA PRO A 157 -24.68 -11.43 -6.50
C PRO A 157 -25.42 -10.23 -5.89
N SER A 158 -26.72 -10.16 -6.20
CA SER A 158 -27.66 -9.13 -5.74
C SER A 158 -27.83 -9.14 -4.23
#